data_AF-A0A9P6GUY8-F1
#
_entry.id   AF-A0A9P6GUY8-F1
#
_cell.length_a   1.000
_cell.length_b   1.000
_cell.length_c   1.000
_cell.angle_alpha   90.00
_cell.angle_beta   90.00
_cell.angle_gamma   90.00
#
_symmetry.space_group_name_H-M   'P 1'
#
loop_
_entity.id
_entity.type
_entity.pdbx_description
1 polymer ?
#
loop_
_entity_poly.entity_id
_entity_poly.type
_entity_poly.pdbx_seq_one_letter_code
_entity_poly.pdbx_strand_id
1 'polypeptide(L)'
;ALIRFGRMPRYGWKEATYTFCDRFKLSCSVLDFKKKASSVITTATGRKYSQRKFKDECNKRHKTIESFFDDRSIQESRFQQQVKNSLAEIIQNLDTLGVEDVENPPKIPAENLDHQILELIDFSIQDHLSRHKPSSMSEIAKLFQASQICYKRMTQKKKNPSTWKENIKKKIVKSQDSASLVKKAVENVSLSEMEANSLKKLMREINLSPRRSKDLKSAQTIFNEKEVIFKKKLEMHER
;
A
#
# COMPACT_ATOMS: atom_id res chain seq x y z
N ALA A 1 -19.85 16.02 -17.94
CA ALA A 1 -19.86 15.33 -19.25
C ALA A 1 -21.29 15.10 -19.77
N LEU A 2 -22.18 14.44 -19.00
CA LEU A 2 -23.53 14.03 -19.46
C LEU A 2 -24.47 15.14 -19.96
N ILE A 3 -24.35 16.39 -19.50
CA ILE A 3 -25.19 17.51 -20.01
C ILE A 3 -24.77 17.92 -21.43
N ARG A 4 -23.54 17.64 -21.87
CA ARG A 4 -23.02 18.10 -23.16
C ARG A 4 -23.66 17.39 -24.35
N PHE A 5 -24.09 16.14 -24.23
CA PHE A 5 -24.84 15.47 -25.29
C PHE A 5 -26.22 16.12 -25.53
N GLY A 6 -26.88 16.61 -24.48
CA GLY A 6 -28.12 17.39 -24.61
C GLY A 6 -27.93 18.82 -25.12
N ARG A 7 -26.70 19.33 -25.10
CA ARG A 7 -26.30 20.69 -25.53
C ARG A 7 -25.21 20.65 -26.59
N MET A 8 -25.27 19.68 -27.51
CA MET A 8 -24.29 19.63 -28.61
C MET A 8 -24.43 20.87 -29.49
N PRO A 9 -23.30 21.50 -29.88
CA PRO A 9 -23.32 22.60 -30.85
C PRO A 9 -24.01 22.19 -32.15
N ARG A 10 -24.48 23.17 -32.93
CA ARG A 10 -24.99 22.93 -34.28
C ARG A 10 -23.92 22.16 -35.09
N TYR A 11 -24.34 21.15 -35.83
CA TYR A 11 -23.49 20.18 -36.55
C TYR A 11 -22.62 19.23 -35.70
N GLY A 12 -22.45 19.45 -34.40
CA GLY A 12 -21.57 18.61 -33.58
C GLY A 12 -21.96 17.13 -33.54
N TRP A 13 -23.25 16.82 -33.66
CA TRP A 13 -23.71 15.44 -33.80
C TRP A 13 -23.25 14.77 -35.09
N LYS A 14 -23.21 15.52 -36.20
CA LYS A 14 -22.78 15.00 -37.50
C LYS A 14 -21.28 14.68 -37.48
N GLU A 15 -20.48 15.60 -36.93
CA GLU A 15 -19.03 15.40 -36.78
C GLU A 15 -18.69 14.25 -35.83
N ALA A 16 -19.39 14.15 -34.70
CA ALA A 16 -19.19 13.04 -33.77
C ALA A 16 -19.53 11.68 -34.40
N THR A 17 -20.63 11.62 -35.17
CA THR A 17 -20.98 10.42 -35.92
C THR A 17 -19.93 10.10 -36.99
N TYR A 18 -19.49 11.09 -37.76
CA TYR A 18 -18.45 10.90 -38.79
C TYR A 18 -17.15 10.36 -38.18
N THR A 19 -16.65 11.01 -37.13
CA THR A 19 -15.41 10.61 -36.44
C THR A 19 -15.52 9.20 -35.85
N PHE A 20 -16.67 8.87 -35.25
CA PHE A 20 -16.91 7.52 -34.72
C PHE A 20 -16.95 6.47 -35.84
N CYS A 21 -17.70 6.73 -36.90
CA CYS A 21 -17.79 5.85 -38.07
C CYS A 21 -16.43 5.62 -38.72
N ASP A 22 -15.63 6.67 -38.92
CA ASP A 22 -14.30 6.57 -39.51
C ASP A 22 -13.32 5.79 -38.61
N ARG A 23 -13.29 6.10 -37.31
CA ARG A 23 -12.36 5.47 -36.37
C ARG A 23 -12.62 3.99 -36.17
N PHE A 24 -13.89 3.59 -36.13
CA PHE A 24 -14.29 2.19 -35.91
C PHE A 24 -14.64 1.46 -37.21
N LYS A 25 -14.49 2.12 -38.37
CA LYS A 25 -14.83 1.59 -39.70
C LYS A 25 -16.25 1.02 -39.76
N LEU A 26 -17.19 1.79 -39.21
CA LEU A 26 -18.62 1.49 -39.19
C LEU A 26 -19.39 2.50 -40.03
N SER A 27 -20.54 2.09 -40.56
CA SER A 27 -21.53 3.02 -41.12
C SER A 27 -22.76 3.07 -40.21
N CYS A 28 -23.05 4.24 -39.64
CA CYS A 28 -24.30 4.46 -38.93
C CYS A 28 -24.85 5.87 -39.20
N SER A 29 -26.18 6.00 -39.18
CA SER A 29 -26.82 7.30 -39.33
C SER A 29 -26.62 8.15 -38.07
N VAL A 30 -26.68 9.48 -38.21
CA VAL A 30 -26.61 10.40 -37.07
C VAL A 30 -27.75 10.12 -36.07
N LEU A 31 -28.92 9.69 -36.54
CA LEU A 31 -30.06 9.34 -35.69
C LEU A 31 -29.78 8.08 -34.88
N ASP A 32 -29.21 7.05 -35.50
CA ASP A 32 -28.88 5.79 -34.80
C ASP A 32 -27.75 6.02 -33.80
N PHE A 33 -26.76 6.83 -34.17
CA PHE A 33 -25.70 7.23 -33.26
C PHE A 33 -26.26 7.99 -32.05
N LYS A 34 -27.20 8.93 -32.26
CA LYS A 34 -27.90 9.64 -31.18
C LYS A 34 -28.68 8.69 -30.27
N LYS A 35 -29.38 7.70 -30.84
CA LYS A 35 -30.13 6.70 -30.07
C LYS A 35 -29.19 5.83 -29.24
N LYS A 36 -28.09 5.34 -29.81
CA LYS A 36 -27.05 4.57 -29.11
C LYS A 36 -26.37 5.39 -28.01
N ALA A 37 -26.00 6.64 -28.29
CA ALA A 37 -25.44 7.53 -27.29
C ALA A 37 -26.43 7.81 -26.15
N SER A 38 -27.72 7.89 -26.47
CA SER A 38 -28.81 8.09 -25.49
C SER A 38 -29.11 6.83 -24.67
N SER A 39 -28.99 5.64 -25.24
CA SER A 39 -29.23 4.38 -24.52
C SER A 39 -28.13 4.08 -23.49
N VAL A 40 -26.89 4.45 -23.79
CA VAL A 40 -25.74 4.30 -22.87
C VAL A 40 -25.87 5.22 -21.63
N ILE A 41 -26.64 6.30 -21.72
CA ILE A 41 -26.84 7.26 -20.63
C ILE A 41 -28.17 7.08 -19.89
N THR A 42 -28.96 6.07 -20.26
CA THR A 42 -30.18 5.67 -19.56
C THR A 42 -29.97 4.34 -18.86
N THR A 43 -30.39 4.23 -17.60
CA THR A 43 -30.43 2.94 -16.89
C THR A 43 -31.43 2.00 -17.58
N ALA A 44 -31.34 0.69 -17.31
CA ALA A 44 -32.29 -0.31 -17.81
C ALA A 44 -33.77 0.01 -17.48
N THR A 45 -34.00 0.87 -16.48
CA THR A 45 -35.31 1.40 -16.05
C THR A 45 -35.73 2.70 -16.73
N GLY A 46 -35.01 3.15 -17.76
CA GLY A 46 -35.35 4.34 -18.56
C GLY A 46 -34.99 5.70 -17.92
N ARG A 47 -34.33 5.73 -16.76
CA ARG A 47 -33.92 6.98 -16.09
C ARG A 47 -32.53 7.42 -16.54
N LYS A 48 -32.33 8.73 -16.74
CA LYS A 48 -31.00 9.27 -17.09
C LYS A 48 -30.02 9.09 -15.92
N TYR A 49 -28.79 8.67 -16.22
CA TYR A 49 -27.72 8.58 -15.23
C TYR A 49 -27.46 9.94 -14.58
N SER A 50 -27.37 9.98 -13.24
CA SER A 50 -26.96 11.20 -12.54
C SER A 50 -25.47 11.46 -12.80
N GLN A 51 -25.06 12.74 -12.84
CA GLN A 51 -23.65 13.11 -13.01
C GLN A 51 -22.73 12.47 -11.95
N ARG A 52 -23.25 12.27 -10.74
CA ARG A 52 -22.54 11.64 -9.62
C ARG A 52 -22.27 10.16 -9.90
N LYS A 53 -23.32 9.40 -10.27
CA LYS A 53 -23.18 7.97 -10.62
C LYS A 53 -22.28 7.73 -11.84
N PHE A 54 -22.34 8.61 -12.84
CA PHE A 54 -21.47 8.50 -14.01
C PHE A 54 -19.99 8.72 -13.68
N LYS A 55 -19.68 9.68 -12.80
CA LYS A 55 -18.30 9.87 -12.31
C LYS A 55 -17.82 8.68 -11.48
N ASP A 56 -18.68 8.13 -10.63
CA ASP A 56 -18.36 6.94 -9.83
C ASP A 56 -18.10 5.69 -10.69
N GLU A 57 -18.82 5.53 -11.82
CA GLU A 57 -18.56 4.47 -12.80
C GLU A 57 -17.35 4.74 -13.71
N CYS A 58 -16.99 6.00 -14.00
CA CYS A 58 -15.76 6.33 -14.71
C CYS A 58 -14.52 5.83 -13.97
N ASN A 59 -14.53 5.85 -12.64
CA ASN A 59 -13.46 5.29 -11.81
C ASN A 59 -13.34 3.75 -11.90
N LYS A 60 -14.34 3.07 -12.47
CA LYS A 60 -14.37 1.61 -12.68
C LYS A 60 -14.09 1.20 -14.13
N ARG A 61 -13.83 2.15 -15.03
CA ARG A 61 -13.46 1.84 -16.43
C ARG A 61 -12.00 1.38 -16.47
N HIS A 62 -11.72 0.39 -17.33
CA HIS A 62 -10.35 -0.03 -17.61
C HIS A 62 -9.57 1.17 -18.14
N LYS A 63 -8.49 1.53 -17.43
CA LYS A 63 -7.55 2.57 -17.84
C LYS A 63 -6.97 2.21 -19.20
N THR A 64 -6.93 3.17 -20.12
CA THR A 64 -6.22 2.99 -21.40
C THR A 64 -4.72 2.99 -21.15
N ILE A 65 -3.96 2.37 -22.05
CA ILE A 65 -2.48 2.33 -22.00
C ILE A 65 -1.90 3.74 -21.83
N GLU A 66 -2.44 4.73 -22.55
CA GLU A 66 -2.07 6.14 -22.44
C GLU A 66 -2.26 6.70 -21.02
N SER A 67 -3.41 6.42 -20.38
CA SER A 67 -3.65 6.86 -19.00
C SER A 67 -2.73 6.18 -17.98
N PHE A 68 -2.23 4.97 -18.25
CA PHE A 68 -1.21 4.34 -17.42
C PHE A 68 0.16 4.99 -17.58
N PHE A 69 0.54 5.38 -18.80
CA PHE A 69 1.77 6.13 -19.06
C PHE A 69 1.74 7.52 -18.41
N ASP A 70 0.61 8.23 -18.52
CA ASP A 70 0.44 9.53 -17.88
C ASP A 70 0.53 9.41 -16.35
N ASP A 71 -0.15 8.44 -15.75
CA ASP A 71 -0.07 8.20 -14.31
C ASP A 71 1.36 7.88 -13.87
N ARG A 72 2.08 7.03 -14.63
CA ARG A 72 3.48 6.67 -14.36
C ARG A 72 4.40 7.89 -14.45
N SER A 73 4.26 8.70 -15.50
CA SER A 73 5.01 9.94 -15.69
C SER A 73 4.78 10.94 -14.56
N ILE A 74 3.54 11.05 -14.05
CA ILE A 74 3.21 11.92 -12.92
C ILE A 74 3.84 11.40 -11.63
N GLN A 75 3.82 10.08 -11.38
CA GLN A 75 4.46 9.50 -10.20
C GLN A 75 5.98 9.68 -10.24
N GLU A 76 6.61 9.45 -11.40
CA GLU A 76 8.03 9.66 -11.62
C GLU A 76 8.40 11.14 -11.39
N SER A 77 7.62 12.08 -11.92
CA SER A 77 7.82 13.51 -11.69
C SER A 77 7.68 13.92 -10.22
N ARG A 78 6.69 13.36 -9.50
CA ARG A 78 6.54 13.59 -8.04
C ARG A 78 7.71 13.05 -7.25
N PHE A 79 8.19 11.86 -7.60
CA PHE A 79 9.33 11.24 -6.94
C PHE A 79 10.62 12.04 -7.17
N GLN A 80 10.84 12.51 -8.41
CA GLN A 80 11.91 13.45 -8.76
C GLN A 80 11.85 14.72 -7.91
N GLN A 81 10.67 15.34 -7.82
CA GLN A 81 10.48 16.54 -7.02
C GLN A 81 10.75 16.29 -5.53
N GLN A 82 10.39 15.10 -5.03
CA GLN A 82 10.66 14.71 -3.65
C GLN A 82 12.16 14.59 -3.37
N VAL A 83 12.92 13.92 -4.24
CA VAL A 83 14.39 13.81 -4.12
C VAL A 83 15.01 15.22 -4.13
N LYS A 84 14.62 16.05 -5.10
CA LYS A 84 15.11 17.41 -5.25
C LYS A 84 14.86 18.28 -4.02
N ASN A 85 13.63 18.28 -3.51
CA ASN A 85 13.27 19.03 -2.31
C ASN A 85 14.06 18.54 -1.09
N SER A 86 14.23 17.22 -0.97
CA SER A 86 14.98 16.63 0.15
C SER A 86 16.45 17.00 0.10
N LEU A 87 17.07 16.97 -1.07
CA LEU A 87 18.45 17.39 -1.25
C LEU A 87 18.64 18.87 -0.92
N ALA A 88 17.75 19.74 -1.40
CA ALA A 88 17.80 21.17 -1.12
C ALA A 88 17.69 21.48 0.38
N GLU A 89 16.77 20.81 1.09
CA GLU A 89 16.64 20.91 2.55
C GLU A 89 17.93 20.48 3.27
N ILE A 90 18.55 19.37 2.82
CA ILE A 90 19.80 18.88 3.42
C ILE A 90 20.94 19.87 3.18
N ILE A 91 21.10 20.39 1.95
CA ILE A 91 22.14 21.38 1.63
C ILE A 91 22.00 22.61 2.54
N GLN A 92 20.78 23.15 2.67
CA GLN A 92 20.52 24.29 3.56
C GLN A 92 20.87 24.01 5.02
N ASN A 93 20.58 22.80 5.51
CA ASN A 93 20.95 22.41 6.87
C ASN A 93 22.46 22.31 7.03
N LEU A 94 23.17 21.76 6.05
CA LEU A 94 24.62 21.61 6.07
C LEU A 94 25.37 22.94 5.92
N ASP A 95 24.76 23.96 5.32
CA ASP A 95 25.37 25.30 5.23
C ASP A 95 25.65 25.89 6.61
N THR A 96 24.83 25.56 7.61
CA THR A 96 24.97 26.04 8.99
C THR A 96 25.97 25.24 9.85
N LEU A 97 26.43 24.08 9.37
CA LEU A 97 27.30 23.16 10.11
C LEU A 97 28.73 23.13 9.54
N GLY A 98 29.71 22.79 10.38
CA GLY A 98 31.04 22.42 9.92
C GLY A 98 31.03 21.05 9.23
N VAL A 99 31.95 20.83 8.29
CA VAL A 99 32.07 19.53 7.57
C VAL A 99 32.34 18.38 8.54
N GLU A 100 33.06 18.67 9.64
CA GLU A 100 33.45 17.67 10.65
C GLU A 100 32.32 17.33 11.63
N ASP A 101 31.30 18.19 11.75
CA ASP A 101 30.19 18.00 12.68
C ASP A 101 29.12 17.02 12.15
N VAL A 102 29.27 16.57 10.90
CA VAL A 102 28.28 15.78 10.17
C VAL A 102 28.71 14.32 10.15
N GLU A 103 27.93 13.46 10.80
CA GLU A 103 28.17 12.01 10.77
C GLU A 103 28.04 11.45 9.34
N ASN A 104 29.08 10.75 8.89
CA ASN A 104 29.06 10.09 7.59
C ASN A 104 28.06 8.92 7.58
N PRO A 105 27.20 8.82 6.56
CA PRO A 105 26.35 7.65 6.35
C PRO A 105 27.19 6.36 6.21
N PRO A 106 26.67 5.20 6.66
CA PRO A 106 27.37 3.93 6.52
C PRO A 106 27.59 3.59 5.05
N LYS A 107 28.71 2.93 4.74
CA LYS A 107 28.99 2.45 3.39
C LYS A 107 27.93 1.44 2.94
N ILE A 108 27.51 1.57 1.69
CA ILE A 108 26.46 0.73 1.09
C ILE A 108 27.13 -0.19 0.07
N PRO A 109 26.94 -1.53 0.17
CA PRO A 109 27.44 -2.47 -0.83
C PRO A 109 26.84 -2.18 -2.21
N ALA A 110 27.62 -2.37 -3.28
CA ALA A 110 27.21 -2.07 -4.66
C ALA A 110 25.92 -2.82 -5.08
N GLU A 111 25.74 -4.04 -4.60
CA GLU A 111 24.56 -4.87 -4.87
C GLU A 111 23.25 -4.30 -4.31
N ASN A 112 23.34 -3.42 -3.30
CA ASN A 112 22.18 -2.81 -2.63
C ASN A 112 21.93 -1.37 -3.10
N LEU A 113 22.60 -0.93 -4.16
CA LEU A 113 22.41 0.41 -4.70
C LEU A 113 21.15 0.50 -5.55
N ASP A 114 20.32 1.49 -5.22
CA ASP A 114 19.20 1.90 -6.03
C ASP A 114 19.70 2.94 -7.04
N HIS A 115 20.00 2.46 -8.25
CA HIS A 115 20.52 3.28 -9.34
C HIS A 115 19.57 4.40 -9.75
N GLN A 116 18.26 4.19 -9.65
CA GLN A 116 17.28 5.21 -9.98
C GLN A 116 17.39 6.39 -9.02
N ILE A 117 17.51 6.13 -7.71
CA ILE A 117 17.68 7.20 -6.72
C ILE A 117 19.02 7.93 -6.93
N LEU A 118 20.09 7.21 -7.26
CA LEU A 118 21.39 7.82 -7.55
C LEU A 118 21.35 8.77 -8.75
N GLU A 119 20.73 8.35 -9.86
CA GLU A 119 20.56 9.19 -11.05
C GLU A 119 19.75 10.47 -10.74
N LEU A 120 18.70 10.34 -9.93
CA LEU A 120 17.90 11.51 -9.53
C LEU A 120 18.65 12.46 -8.61
N ILE A 121 19.51 11.94 -7.74
CA ILE A 121 20.39 12.75 -6.89
C ILE A 121 21.42 13.46 -7.76
N ASP A 122 22.09 12.74 -8.67
CA ASP A 122 23.08 13.33 -9.60
C ASP A 122 22.46 14.45 -10.44
N PHE A 123 21.30 14.20 -11.04
CA PHE A 123 20.55 15.22 -11.76
C PHE A 123 20.21 16.45 -10.89
N SER A 124 19.79 16.22 -9.65
CA SER A 124 19.46 17.30 -8.71
C SER A 124 20.69 18.12 -8.30
N ILE A 125 21.86 17.48 -8.15
CA ILE A 125 23.14 18.14 -7.89
C ILE A 125 23.56 18.97 -9.10
N GLN A 126 23.48 18.42 -10.31
CA GLN A 126 23.81 19.15 -11.53
C GLN A 126 22.93 20.40 -11.69
N ASP A 127 21.62 20.29 -11.43
CA ASP A 127 20.71 21.43 -11.42
C ASP A 127 21.09 22.45 -10.34
N HIS A 128 21.50 22.01 -9.15
CA HIS A 128 21.97 22.90 -8.09
C HIS A 128 23.28 23.62 -8.48
N LEU A 129 24.27 22.90 -9.01
CA LEU A 129 25.56 23.42 -9.46
C LEU A 129 25.45 24.41 -10.61
N SER A 130 24.41 24.26 -11.45
CA SER A 130 24.12 25.22 -12.53
C SER A 130 23.77 26.62 -12.00
N ARG A 131 23.24 26.69 -10.76
CA ARG A 131 22.79 27.93 -10.09
C ARG A 131 23.81 28.41 -9.06
N HIS A 132 24.48 27.48 -8.38
CA HIS A 132 25.41 27.75 -7.29
C HIS A 132 26.71 26.98 -7.53
N LYS A 133 27.70 27.66 -8.09
CA LYS A 133 29.03 27.05 -8.30
C LYS A 133 29.79 27.04 -6.97
N PRO A 134 30.32 25.89 -6.54
CA PRO A 134 31.06 25.81 -5.29
C PRO A 134 32.35 26.60 -5.41
N SER A 135 32.62 27.43 -4.39
CA SER A 135 33.79 28.30 -4.33
C SER A 135 34.95 27.72 -3.51
N SER A 136 34.67 26.68 -2.72
CA SER A 136 35.62 26.07 -1.79
C SER A 136 35.55 24.54 -1.78
N MET A 137 36.63 23.90 -1.36
CA MET A 137 36.66 22.44 -1.18
C MET A 137 35.66 21.98 -0.11
N SER A 138 35.42 22.82 0.90
CA SER A 138 34.43 22.56 1.95
C SER A 138 33.01 22.50 1.40
N GLU A 139 32.64 23.37 0.46
CA GLU A 139 31.33 23.31 -0.22
C GLU A 139 31.18 22.03 -1.05
N ILE A 140 32.25 21.60 -1.73
CA ILE A 140 32.26 20.32 -2.45
C ILE A 140 32.07 19.14 -1.49
N ALA A 141 32.75 19.15 -0.34
CA ALA A 141 32.59 18.12 0.68
C ALA A 141 31.15 18.09 1.23
N LYS A 142 30.54 19.26 1.48
CA LYS A 142 29.14 19.37 1.91
C LYS A 142 28.18 18.82 0.87
N LEU A 143 28.43 19.03 -0.42
CA LEU A 143 27.61 18.45 -1.49
C LEU A 143 27.69 16.92 -1.51
N PHE A 144 28.88 16.34 -1.33
CA PHE A 144 29.01 14.89 -1.21
C PHE A 144 28.27 14.35 0.01
N GLN A 145 28.41 14.99 1.17
CA GLN A 145 27.66 14.62 2.38
C GLN A 145 26.15 14.74 2.16
N ALA A 146 25.68 15.83 1.56
CA ALA A 146 24.27 16.04 1.25
C ALA A 146 23.71 14.90 0.38
N SER A 147 24.48 14.49 -0.63
CA SER A 147 24.14 13.40 -1.54
C SER A 147 23.98 12.07 -0.80
N GLN A 148 24.93 11.75 0.08
CA GLN A 148 24.90 10.52 0.86
C GLN A 148 23.74 10.50 1.87
N ILE A 149 23.48 11.62 2.54
CA ILE A 149 22.35 11.76 3.48
C ILE A 149 21.03 11.68 2.72
N CYS A 150 20.93 12.32 1.56
CA CYS A 150 19.74 12.27 0.71
C CYS A 150 19.45 10.83 0.29
N TYR A 151 20.46 10.11 -0.20
CA TYR A 151 20.33 8.70 -0.58
C TYR A 151 19.85 7.84 0.60
N LYS A 152 20.48 7.98 1.77
CA LYS A 152 20.06 7.27 3.00
C LYS A 152 18.60 7.59 3.34
N ARG A 153 18.20 8.85 3.26
CA ARG A 153 16.83 9.30 3.57
C ARG A 153 15.80 8.73 2.58
N MET A 154 16.12 8.72 1.29
CA MET A 154 15.23 8.20 0.25
C MET A 154 15.09 6.67 0.28
N THR A 155 16.16 5.96 0.68
CA THR A 155 16.17 4.48 0.76
C THR A 155 15.77 3.93 2.13
N GLN A 156 15.69 4.79 3.16
CA GLN A 156 15.31 4.38 4.50
C GLN A 156 13.86 3.90 4.53
N LYS A 157 13.67 2.59 4.58
CA LYS A 157 12.35 1.99 4.86
C LYS A 157 11.89 2.49 6.23
N LYS A 158 10.64 2.98 6.31
CA LYS A 158 9.98 3.25 7.59
C LYS A 158 10.04 1.97 8.41
N LYS A 159 10.69 2.02 9.58
CA LYS A 159 10.64 0.91 10.54
C LYS A 159 9.21 0.83 11.05
N ASN A 160 8.44 -0.11 10.52
CA ASN A 160 7.15 -0.42 11.12
C ASN A 160 7.43 -0.95 12.53
N PRO A 161 6.72 -0.45 13.56
CA PRO A 161 6.85 -1.01 14.90
C PRO A 161 6.53 -2.51 14.85
N SER A 162 7.39 -3.32 15.46
CA SER A 162 7.20 -4.77 15.48
C SER A 162 5.89 -5.12 16.20
N THR A 163 4.94 -5.73 15.49
CA THR A 163 3.70 -6.24 16.08
C THR A 163 3.91 -7.58 16.80
N TRP A 164 5.14 -8.07 16.87
CA TRP A 164 5.47 -9.39 17.42
C TRP A 164 5.03 -9.53 18.89
N LYS A 165 5.33 -8.53 19.73
CA LYS A 165 5.02 -8.57 21.17
C LYS A 165 3.51 -8.69 21.41
N GLU A 166 2.71 -7.89 20.71
CA GLU A 166 1.25 -7.94 20.77
C GLU A 166 0.70 -9.28 20.25
N ASN A 167 1.26 -9.80 19.17
CA ASN A 167 0.85 -11.09 18.60
C ASN A 167 1.15 -12.26 19.55
N ILE A 168 2.27 -12.23 20.27
CA ILE A 168 2.60 -13.25 21.28
C ILE A 168 1.64 -13.14 22.48
N LYS A 169 1.37 -11.93 22.98
CA LYS A 169 0.37 -11.74 24.06
C LYS A 169 -1.01 -12.30 23.68
N LYS A 170 -1.49 -12.04 22.44
CA LYS A 170 -2.75 -12.61 21.94
C LYS A 170 -2.73 -14.14 21.89
N LYS A 171 -1.60 -14.76 21.53
CA LYS A 171 -1.45 -16.22 21.52
C LYS A 171 -1.46 -16.84 22.93
N ILE A 172 -0.91 -16.14 23.93
CA ILE A 172 -0.98 -16.55 25.34
C ILE A 172 -2.44 -16.59 25.79
N VAL A 173 -3.17 -15.48 25.62
CA VAL A 173 -4.60 -15.38 26.01
C VAL A 173 -5.42 -16.47 25.30
N LYS A 174 -5.27 -16.63 23.99
CA LYS A 174 -5.97 -17.69 23.24
C LYS A 174 -5.66 -19.10 23.79
N SER A 175 -4.40 -19.36 24.17
CA SER A 175 -4.00 -20.67 24.70
C SER A 175 -4.59 -20.90 26.10
N GLN A 176 -4.65 -19.86 26.94
CA GLN A 176 -5.29 -19.89 28.26
C GLN A 176 -6.80 -20.14 28.16
N ASP A 177 -7.48 -19.43 27.28
CA ASP A 177 -8.92 -19.63 27.02
C ASP A 177 -9.18 -21.05 26.52
N SER A 178 -8.34 -21.56 25.63
CA SER A 178 -8.45 -22.94 25.11
C SER A 178 -8.21 -23.97 26.21
N ALA A 179 -7.18 -23.78 27.05
CA ALA A 179 -6.85 -24.68 28.16
C ALA A 179 -7.96 -24.70 29.21
N SER A 180 -8.53 -23.54 29.56
CA SER A 180 -9.64 -23.44 30.51
C SER A 180 -10.92 -24.10 30.00
N LEU A 181 -11.24 -23.94 28.71
CA LEU A 181 -12.40 -24.59 28.09
C LEU A 181 -12.23 -26.12 28.05
N VAL A 182 -11.05 -26.61 27.70
CA VAL A 182 -10.76 -28.05 27.74
C VAL A 182 -10.79 -28.58 29.18
N LYS A 183 -10.27 -27.81 30.15
CA LYS A 183 -10.32 -28.18 31.58
C LYS A 183 -11.75 -28.37 32.08
N LYS A 184 -12.66 -27.43 31.78
CA LYS A 184 -14.09 -27.57 32.09
C LYS A 184 -14.67 -28.87 31.52
N ALA A 185 -14.31 -29.21 30.27
CA ALA A 185 -14.74 -30.44 29.63
C ALA A 185 -14.17 -31.71 30.28
N VAL A 186 -12.90 -31.68 30.71
CA VAL A 186 -12.26 -32.78 31.46
C VAL A 186 -12.95 -33.00 32.81
N GLU A 187 -13.34 -31.92 33.49
CA GLU A 187 -14.04 -31.94 34.79
C GLU A 187 -15.55 -32.25 34.66
N ASN A 188 -16.04 -32.54 33.46
CA ASN A 188 -17.46 -32.78 33.14
C ASN A 188 -18.39 -31.63 33.59
N VAL A 189 -17.87 -30.40 33.60
CA VAL A 189 -18.68 -29.20 33.87
C VAL A 189 -19.60 -28.94 32.68
N SER A 190 -20.86 -28.58 32.94
CA SER A 190 -21.81 -28.21 31.89
C SER A 190 -21.28 -27.04 31.05
N LEU A 191 -21.19 -27.25 29.74
CA LEU A 191 -20.77 -26.23 28.78
C LEU A 191 -21.99 -25.61 28.11
N SER A 192 -21.98 -24.29 27.93
CA SER A 192 -22.96 -23.63 27.06
C SER A 192 -22.83 -24.14 25.61
N GLU A 193 -23.87 -23.93 24.80
CA GLU A 193 -23.86 -24.36 23.39
C GLU A 193 -22.70 -23.72 22.59
N MET A 194 -22.38 -22.45 22.87
CA MET A 194 -21.26 -21.75 22.27
C MET A 194 -19.90 -22.34 22.69
N GLU A 195 -19.74 -22.65 23.97
CA GLU A 195 -18.53 -23.31 24.50
C GLU A 195 -18.36 -24.72 23.92
N ALA A 196 -19.43 -25.50 23.81
CA ALA A 196 -19.40 -26.84 23.22
C ALA A 196 -18.99 -26.81 21.74
N ASN A 197 -19.48 -25.83 20.97
CA ASN A 197 -19.09 -25.64 19.57
C ASN A 197 -17.63 -25.16 19.45
N SER A 198 -17.19 -24.28 20.35
CA SER A 198 -15.81 -23.82 20.41
C SER A 198 -14.85 -24.96 20.76
N LEU A 199 -15.22 -25.83 21.71
CA LEU A 199 -14.44 -27.01 22.07
C LEU A 199 -14.31 -27.98 20.89
N LYS A 200 -15.41 -28.26 20.16
CA LYS A 200 -15.36 -29.09 18.95
C LYS A 200 -14.39 -28.52 17.92
N LYS A 201 -14.38 -27.20 17.73
CA LYS A 201 -13.47 -26.52 16.80
C LYS A 201 -12.01 -26.64 17.26
N LEU A 202 -11.72 -26.34 18.54
CA LEU A 202 -10.38 -26.46 19.11
C LEU A 202 -9.83 -27.89 19.01
N MET A 203 -10.66 -28.88 19.34
CA MET A 203 -10.28 -30.29 19.27
C MET A 203 -9.97 -30.72 17.83
N ARG A 204 -10.74 -30.24 16.84
CA ARG A 204 -10.43 -30.43 15.42
C ARG A 204 -9.11 -29.77 15.00
N GLU A 205 -8.81 -28.56 15.51
CA GLU A 205 -7.54 -27.86 15.20
C GLU A 205 -6.30 -28.67 15.63
N ILE A 206 -6.43 -29.53 16.65
CA ILE A 206 -5.35 -30.39 17.14
C ILE A 206 -5.55 -31.88 16.79
N ASN A 207 -6.50 -32.20 15.89
CA ASN A 207 -6.82 -33.55 15.43
C ASN A 207 -7.20 -34.54 16.55
N LEU A 208 -7.92 -34.08 17.57
CA LEU A 208 -8.38 -34.89 18.70
C LEU A 208 -9.92 -34.92 18.79
N SER A 209 -10.48 -35.93 19.46
CA SER A 209 -11.94 -36.06 19.63
C SER A 209 -12.42 -35.48 20.97
N PRO A 210 -13.40 -34.57 20.99
CA PRO A 210 -13.97 -34.04 22.24
C PRO A 210 -14.76 -35.08 23.05
N ARG A 211 -15.07 -36.25 22.46
CA ARG A 211 -15.85 -37.31 23.11
C ARG A 211 -14.99 -38.28 23.93
N ARG A 212 -13.67 -38.27 23.75
CA ARG A 212 -12.76 -39.23 24.38
C ARG A 212 -12.05 -38.54 25.55
N SER A 213 -12.19 -39.09 26.76
CA SER A 213 -11.54 -38.54 27.95
C SER A 213 -10.00 -38.47 27.81
N LYS A 214 -9.38 -39.48 27.20
CA LYS A 214 -7.93 -39.50 26.92
C LYS A 214 -7.50 -38.35 25.99
N ASP A 215 -8.31 -38.07 24.98
CA ASP A 215 -8.05 -37.00 24.02
C ASP A 215 -8.23 -35.62 24.67
N LEU A 216 -9.21 -35.44 25.56
CA LEU A 216 -9.39 -34.21 26.33
C LEU A 216 -8.20 -33.94 27.26
N LYS A 217 -7.70 -34.95 27.96
CA LYS A 217 -6.48 -34.82 28.79
C LYS A 217 -5.25 -34.46 27.94
N SER A 218 -5.11 -35.08 26.78
CA SER A 218 -4.01 -34.79 25.85
C SER A 218 -4.10 -33.34 25.31
N ALA A 219 -5.31 -32.90 24.96
CA ALA A 219 -5.58 -31.54 24.53
C ALA A 219 -5.23 -30.52 25.62
N GLN A 220 -5.56 -30.81 26.88
CA GLN A 220 -5.24 -29.96 28.02
C GLN A 220 -3.72 -29.75 28.14
N THR A 221 -2.94 -30.83 28.05
CA THR A 221 -1.47 -30.76 28.06
C THR A 221 -0.94 -29.91 26.90
N ILE A 222 -1.43 -30.12 25.68
CA ILE A 222 -1.00 -29.37 24.49
C ILE A 222 -1.23 -27.85 24.66
N PHE A 223 -2.39 -27.44 25.17
CA PHE A 223 -2.68 -26.01 25.33
C PHE A 223 -1.89 -25.39 26.48
N ASN A 224 -1.67 -26.12 27.58
CA ASN A 224 -0.80 -25.69 28.67
C ASN A 224 0.66 -25.53 28.19
N GLU A 225 1.19 -26.47 27.43
CA GLU A 225 2.54 -26.38 26.85
C GLU A 225 2.67 -25.18 25.91
N LYS A 226 1.68 -24.95 25.04
CA LYS A 226 1.64 -23.77 24.16
C LYS A 226 1.70 -22.47 24.96
N GLU A 227 0.95 -22.38 26.05
CA GLU A 227 1.00 -21.22 26.94
C GLU A 227 2.41 -20.98 27.50
N VAL A 228 3.05 -22.02 28.05
CA VAL A 228 4.42 -21.93 28.60
C VAL A 228 5.41 -21.50 27.52
N ILE A 229 5.33 -22.09 26.32
CA ILE A 229 6.20 -21.74 25.19
C ILE A 229 6.04 -20.26 24.82
N PHE A 230 4.80 -19.75 24.74
CA PHE A 230 4.58 -18.35 24.38
C PHE A 230 5.01 -17.38 25.49
N LYS A 231 4.82 -17.74 26.77
CA LYS A 231 5.34 -16.96 27.91
C LYS A 231 6.87 -16.89 27.89
N LYS A 232 7.55 -18.03 27.69
CA LYS A 232 9.02 -18.10 27.60
C LYS A 232 9.55 -17.28 26.41
N LYS A 233 8.86 -17.31 25.27
CA LYS A 233 9.21 -16.45 24.13
C LYS A 233 9.16 -14.98 24.50
N LEU A 234 8.12 -14.54 25.21
CA LEU A 234 7.98 -13.16 25.66
C LEU A 234 9.12 -12.76 26.61
N GLU A 235 9.43 -13.61 27.59
CA GLU A 235 10.50 -13.38 28.56
C GLU A 235 11.88 -13.25 27.90
N MET A 236 12.21 -14.14 26.95
CA MET A 236 13.50 -14.08 26.24
C MET A 236 13.65 -12.83 25.37
N HIS A 237 12.56 -12.21 24.91
CA HIS A 237 12.61 -10.97 24.16
C HIS A 237 12.75 -9.74 25.09
N GLU A 238 12.40 -9.86 26.37
CA GLU A 238 12.51 -8.77 27.34
C GLU A 238 13.87 -8.71 28.05
N ARG A 239 14.72 -9.72 27.84
CA ARG A 239 16.13 -9.76 28.26
C ARG A 239 17.04 -9.21 27.16
#